data_AF-A0A3D2S8B7-F1
#
_entry.id   AF-A0A3D2S8B7-F1
#
_cell.length_a   1.000
_cell.length_b   1.000
_cell.length_c   1.000
_cell.angle_alpha   90.00
_cell.angle_beta   90.00
_cell.angle_gamma   90.00
#
_symmetry.space_group_name_H-M   'P 1'
#
loop_
_entity.id
_entity.type
_entity.pdbx_description
1 polymer ?
#
loop_
_entity_poly.entity_id
_entity_poly.type
_entity_poly.pdbx_seq_one_letter_code
_entity_poly.pdbx_strand_id
1 'polypeptide(L)'
;QLGFQVEAATYNAIRTERERIRIISRERITDELNKIILSPVPSIGFHMLFDTGLLEIIFLEFYALHGVDNVEGHAHKDNFYHTLEVLDNLSMHSKDLWLRWAAVLHDIGK
;
A
#
# COMPACT_ATOMS: atom_id res chain seq x y z
N GLN A 1 -9.18 6.39 7.39
CA GLN A 1 -9.27 7.16 8.66
C GLN A 1 -10.64 7.82 8.86
N LEU A 2 -11.25 8.46 7.84
CA LEU A 2 -12.53 9.19 7.99
C LEU A 2 -13.73 8.58 7.26
N GLY A 3 -13.53 7.52 6.46
CA GLY A 3 -14.61 6.86 5.72
C GLY A 3 -15.19 7.67 4.55
N PHE A 4 -14.58 8.82 4.22
CA PHE A 4 -14.96 9.60 3.04
C PHE A 4 -14.41 8.99 1.75
N GLN A 5 -15.14 9.20 0.66
CA GLN A 5 -14.68 8.93 -0.69
C GLN A 5 -14.09 10.22 -1.28
N VAL A 6 -12.95 10.08 -1.95
CA VAL A 6 -12.35 11.20 -2.69
C VAL A 6 -13.19 11.46 -3.94
N GLU A 7 -13.52 12.73 -4.17
CA GLU A 7 -14.26 13.17 -5.34
C GLU A 7 -13.48 12.86 -6.63
N ALA A 8 -14.18 12.47 -7.71
CA ALA A 8 -13.55 11.87 -8.88
C ALA A 8 -12.54 12.79 -9.59
N ALA A 9 -12.83 14.10 -9.70
CA ALA A 9 -11.89 15.04 -10.28
C ALA A 9 -10.62 15.17 -9.42
N THR A 10 -10.78 15.23 -8.10
CA THR A 10 -9.67 15.23 -7.14
C THR A 10 -8.83 13.95 -7.27
N TYR A 11 -9.45 12.79 -7.38
CA TYR A 11 -8.75 11.52 -7.54
C TYR A 11 -7.93 11.46 -8.84
N ASN A 12 -8.51 11.95 -9.94
CA ASN A 12 -7.79 12.06 -11.21
C ASN A 12 -6.65 13.08 -11.15
N ALA A 13 -6.82 14.19 -10.45
CA ALA A 13 -5.76 15.17 -10.25
C ALA A 13 -4.57 14.55 -9.49
N ILE A 14 -4.81 13.68 -8.50
CA ILE A 14 -3.72 12.95 -7.82
C ILE A 14 -2.93 12.10 -8.82
N ARG A 15 -3.62 11.39 -9.73
CA ARG A 15 -2.98 10.57 -10.77
C ARG A 15 -2.12 11.39 -11.72
N THR A 16 -2.65 12.50 -12.22
CA THR A 16 -1.92 13.35 -13.18
C THR A 16 -0.75 14.07 -12.55
N GLU A 17 -0.86 14.43 -11.27
CA GLU A 17 0.16 15.18 -10.53
C GLU A 17 1.09 14.31 -9.67
N ARG A 18 1.00 12.98 -9.78
CA ARG A 18 1.69 12.02 -8.88
C ARG A 18 3.19 12.28 -8.75
N GLU A 19 3.86 12.75 -9.80
CA GLU A 19 5.31 13.05 -9.81
C GLU A 19 5.69 14.17 -8.83
N ARG A 20 4.75 15.06 -8.46
CA ARG A 20 5.02 16.11 -7.48
C ARG A 20 5.36 15.55 -6.11
N ILE A 21 5.02 14.30 -5.80
CA ILE A 21 5.42 13.65 -4.55
C ILE A 21 6.94 13.65 -4.34
N ARG A 22 7.74 13.74 -5.42
CA ARG A 22 9.21 13.78 -5.36
C ARG A 22 9.79 14.99 -4.64
N ILE A 23 9.02 16.08 -4.51
CA ILE A 23 9.45 17.27 -3.76
C ILE A 23 9.18 17.14 -2.25
N ILE A 24 8.46 16.10 -1.84
CA ILE A 24 8.14 15.82 -0.44
C ILE A 24 9.25 14.97 0.17
N SER A 25 9.60 15.26 1.43
CA SER A 25 10.65 14.52 2.13
C SER A 25 10.24 13.08 2.41
N ARG A 26 11.22 12.19 2.50
CA ARG A 26 10.99 10.77 2.80
C ARG A 26 10.40 10.57 4.21
N GLU A 27 10.81 11.37 5.19
CA GLU A 27 10.26 11.31 6.55
C GLU A 27 8.76 11.60 6.55
N ARG A 28 8.33 12.63 5.80
CA ARG A 28 6.90 12.98 5.69
C ARG A 28 6.11 11.86 5.00
N ILE A 29 6.67 11.25 3.96
CA ILE A 29 6.05 10.11 3.27
C ILE A 29 5.91 8.92 4.24
N THR A 30 6.97 8.59 4.97
CA THR A 30 6.97 7.51 5.98
C THR A 30 5.95 7.77 7.09
N ASP A 31 5.82 9.02 7.57
CA ASP A 31 4.83 9.39 8.57
C ASP A 31 3.39 9.18 8.09
N GLU A 32 3.08 9.51 6.84
CA GLU A 32 1.75 9.26 6.27
C GLU A 32 1.51 7.76 6.00
N LEU A 33 2.54 7.02 5.55
CA LEU A 33 2.45 5.56 5.42
C LEU A 33 2.20 4.88 6.76
N ASN A 34 2.85 5.33 7.84
CA ASN A 34 2.60 4.82 9.19
C ASN A 34 1.13 5.01 9.60
N LYS A 35 0.52 6.15 9.25
CA LYS A 35 -0.91 6.39 9.51
C LYS A 35 -1.83 5.48 8.70
N ILE A 36 -1.47 5.19 7.45
CA ILE A 36 -2.20 4.21 6.62
C ILE A 36 -2.13 2.82 7.26
N ILE A 37 -0.93 2.38 7.62
CA ILE A 37 -0.66 1.09 8.27
C ILE A 37 -1.40 0.96 9.61
N LEU A 38 -1.50 2.03 10.38
CA LEU A 38 -2.21 2.07 11.67
C LEU A 38 -3.73 2.24 11.54
N SER A 39 -4.25 2.45 10.33
CA SER A 39 -5.69 2.63 10.14
C SER A 39 -6.48 1.34 10.43
N PRO A 40 -7.82 1.42 10.62
CA PRO A 40 -8.63 0.23 10.84
C PRO A 40 -8.67 -0.74 9.65
N VAL A 41 -8.53 -0.24 8.42
CA VAL A 41 -8.51 -1.05 7.20
C VAL A 41 -7.38 -0.51 6.31
N PRO A 42 -6.12 -0.88 6.59
CA PRO A 42 -4.96 -0.37 5.86
C PRO A 42 -5.01 -0.60 4.35
N SER A 43 -5.59 -1.72 3.90
CA SER A 43 -5.71 -2.07 2.48
C SER A 43 -6.32 -0.95 1.63
N ILE A 44 -7.33 -0.23 2.14
CA ILE A 44 -7.96 0.89 1.44
C ILE A 44 -6.93 1.96 1.05
N GLY A 45 -6.02 2.30 1.97
CA GLY A 45 -4.98 3.29 1.69
C GLY A 45 -3.96 2.79 0.67
N PHE A 46 -3.55 1.52 0.77
CA PHE A 46 -2.63 0.92 -0.20
C PHE A 46 -3.25 0.78 -1.59
N HIS A 47 -4.52 0.40 -1.71
CA HIS A 47 -5.25 0.39 -2.98
C HIS A 47 -5.30 1.78 -3.61
N MET A 48 -5.60 2.82 -2.82
CA MET A 48 -5.57 4.19 -3.32
C MET A 48 -4.18 4.60 -3.81
N LEU A 49 -3.11 4.26 -3.08
CA LEU A 49 -1.74 4.54 -3.52
C LEU A 49 -1.39 3.78 -4.80
N PHE A 50 -1.83 2.54 -4.93
CA PHE A 50 -1.62 1.70 -6.11
C PHE A 50 -2.34 2.26 -7.35
N ASP A 51 -3.65 2.47 -7.24
CA ASP A 51 -4.52 2.96 -8.32
C ASP A 51 -4.14 4.38 -8.78
N THR A 52 -3.65 5.20 -7.84
CA THR A 52 -3.13 6.53 -8.18
C THR A 52 -1.73 6.51 -8.79
N GLY A 53 -1.04 5.38 -8.74
CA GLY A 53 0.33 5.21 -9.19
C GLY A 53 1.37 5.87 -8.28
N LEU A 54 0.98 6.32 -7.08
CA LEU A 54 1.89 6.87 -6.08
C LEU A 54 2.75 5.78 -5.46
N LEU A 55 2.20 4.58 -5.28
CA LEU A 55 2.89 3.47 -4.62
C LEU A 55 4.17 3.07 -5.34
N GLU A 56 4.14 3.02 -6.67
CA GLU A 56 5.29 2.79 -7.55
C GLU A 56 6.44 3.78 -7.29
N ILE A 57 6.12 5.03 -6.94
CA ILE A 57 7.12 6.10 -6.73
C ILE A 57 7.70 6.05 -5.32
N ILE A 58 6.86 5.77 -4.32
CA ILE A 58 7.24 5.91 -2.90
C ILE A 58 7.68 4.59 -2.25
N PHE A 59 7.24 3.45 -2.78
CA PHE A 59 7.51 2.13 -2.21
C PHE A 59 7.50 1.06 -3.31
N LEU A 60 8.51 1.13 -4.18
CA LEU A 60 8.64 0.31 -5.38
C LEU A 60 8.66 -1.20 -5.07
N GLU A 61 9.32 -1.61 -4.00
CA GLU A 61 9.44 -3.00 -3.59
C GLU A 61 8.09 -3.62 -3.24
N PHE A 62 7.21 -2.86 -2.57
CA PHE A 62 5.86 -3.32 -2.26
C PHE A 62 4.95 -3.28 -3.50
N TYR A 63 5.12 -2.28 -4.37
CA TYR A 63 4.44 -2.26 -5.67
C TYR A 63 4.80 -3.47 -6.53
N ALA A 64 6.05 -3.91 -6.51
CA ALA A 64 6.54 -5.05 -7.28
C ALA A 64 5.93 -6.40 -6.84
N LEU A 65 5.30 -6.47 -5.67
CA LEU A 65 4.51 -7.66 -5.26
C LEU A 65 3.26 -7.86 -6.11
N HIS A 66 2.81 -6.82 -6.82
CA HIS A 66 1.66 -6.91 -7.70
C HIS A 66 2.07 -7.51 -9.04
N GLY A 67 1.61 -8.73 -9.30
CA GLY A 67 1.91 -9.45 -10.53
C GLY A 67 1.66 -10.95 -10.37
N VAL A 68 1.53 -11.64 -11.50
CA VAL A 68 1.46 -13.10 -11.55
C VAL A 68 2.82 -13.60 -11.99
N ASP A 69 3.63 -14.07 -11.04
CA ASP A 69 4.76 -14.92 -11.37
C ASP A 69 4.18 -16.25 -11.87
N ASN A 70 4.15 -16.40 -13.20
CA ASN A 70 3.88 -17.67 -13.85
C ASN A 70 5.15 -18.54 -13.75
N VAL A 71 5.39 -19.10 -12.57
CA VAL A 71 6.35 -20.20 -12.43
C VAL A 71 5.57 -21.48 -12.72
N GLU A 72 5.88 -22.12 -13.86
CA GLU A 72 5.46 -23.49 -14.19
C GLU A 72 3.93 -23.74 -14.32
N GLY A 73 3.16 -22.77 -14.81
CA GLY A 73 1.75 -22.98 -15.17
C GLY A 73 0.77 -23.01 -13.99
N HIS A 74 1.26 -22.70 -12.78
CA HIS A 74 0.43 -22.44 -11.62
C HIS A 74 0.44 -20.94 -11.33
N ALA A 75 -0.71 -20.28 -11.43
CA ALA A 75 -0.85 -18.89 -11.01
C ALA A 75 -0.60 -18.81 -9.50
N HIS A 76 0.59 -18.34 -9.11
CA HIS A 76 0.81 -17.98 -7.71
C HIS A 76 -0.09 -16.80 -7.35
N LYS A 77 -0.64 -16.86 -6.13
CA LYS A 77 -1.51 -15.82 -5.57
C LYS A 77 -0.79 -14.48 -5.67
N ASP A 78 -1.51 -13.44 -6.05
CA ASP A 78 -0.99 -12.08 -6.09
C ASP A 78 -0.53 -11.68 -4.67
N ASN A 79 0.80 -11.63 -4.48
CA ASN A 79 1.44 -11.41 -3.18
C ASN A 79 1.09 -10.04 -2.59
N PHE A 80 0.78 -9.07 -3.45
CA PHE A 80 0.30 -7.76 -3.02
C PHE A 80 -1.01 -7.86 -2.25
N TYR A 81 -2.04 -8.45 -2.87
CA TYR A 81 -3.35 -8.60 -2.22
C TYR A 81 -3.27 -9.54 -1.01
N HIS A 82 -2.49 -10.62 -1.10
CA HIS A 82 -2.27 -11.51 0.03
C HIS A 82 -1.69 -10.76 1.24
N THR A 83 -0.68 -9.91 1.01
CA THR A 83 -0.06 -9.12 2.08
C THR A 83 -1.05 -8.13 2.70
N LEU A 84 -1.91 -7.51 1.88
CA LEU A 84 -2.95 -6.61 2.38
C LEU A 84 -4.02 -7.35 3.20
N GLU A 85 -4.43 -8.56 2.81
CA GLU A 85 -5.33 -9.40 3.60
C GLU A 85 -4.74 -9.74 4.98
N VAL A 86 -3.46 -10.12 5.02
CA VAL A 86 -2.73 -10.39 6.26
C VAL A 86 -2.66 -9.13 7.14
N LEU A 87 -2.35 -7.98 6.54
CA LEU A 87 -2.27 -6.71 7.24
C LEU A 87 -3.61 -6.27 7.82
N ASP A 88 -4.70 -6.38 7.06
CA ASP A 88 -6.05 -6.05 7.51
C ASP A 88 -6.50 -6.99 8.64
N ASN A 89 -6.21 -8.28 8.54
CA ASN A 89 -6.52 -9.22 9.61
C ASN A 89 -5.76 -8.87 10.90
N LEU A 90 -4.45 -8.62 10.77
CA LEU A 90 -3.62 -8.18 11.90
C LEU A 90 -4.13 -6.86 12.49
N SER A 91 -4.68 -5.96 11.66
CA SER A 91 -5.19 -4.66 12.11
C SER A 91 -6.31 -4.79 13.13
N MET A 92 -7.13 -5.86 13.03
CA MET A 92 -8.22 -6.16 13.96
C MET A 92 -7.70 -6.63 15.33
N HIS A 93 -6.49 -7.17 15.39
CA HIS A 93 -5.94 -7.83 16.58
C HIS A 93 -4.79 -7.07 17.24
N SER A 94 -4.09 -6.19 16.52
CA SER A 94 -2.95 -5.44 17.05
C SER A 94 -2.92 -4.01 16.53
N LYS A 95 -2.52 -3.07 17.39
CA LYS A 95 -2.22 -1.67 17.06
C LYS A 95 -0.72 -1.38 17.02
N ASP A 96 0.11 -2.41 17.19
CA ASP A 96 1.57 -2.26 17.16
C ASP A 96 2.03 -1.95 15.73
N LEU A 97 2.63 -0.77 15.54
CA LEU A 97 3.09 -0.30 14.23
C LEU A 97 4.14 -1.24 13.63
N TRP A 98 5.07 -1.74 14.43
CA TRP A 98 6.19 -2.55 13.95
C TRP A 98 5.74 -3.96 13.60
N LEU A 99 4.79 -4.52 14.33
CA LEU A 99 4.17 -5.79 13.97
C LEU A 99 3.41 -5.68 12.64
N ARG A 100 2.72 -4.56 12.41
CA ARG A 100 2.05 -4.31 11.12
C ARG A 100 3.04 -4.08 9.98
N TRP A 101 4.16 -3.39 10.23
CA TRP A 101 5.26 -3.31 9.27
C TRP A 101 5.86 -4.68 8.95
N ALA A 102 6.03 -5.54 9.95
CA ALA A 102 6.49 -6.91 9.71
C ALA A 102 5.55 -7.65 8.75
N ALA A 103 4.23 -7.47 8.88
CA ALA A 103 3.26 -8.00 7.91
C ALA A 103 3.43 -7.38 6.52
N VAL A 104 3.61 -6.07 6.39
CA VAL A 104 3.85 -5.40 5.07
C VAL A 104 5.11 -5.95 4.38
N LEU A 105 6.16 -6.25 5.13
CA LEU A 105 7.47 -6.63 4.59
C LEU A 105 7.67 -8.14 4.44
N HIS A 106 6.78 -8.99 4.99
CA HIS A 106 7.05 -10.43 5.15
C HIS A 106 7.33 -11.18 3.84
N ASP A 107 6.77 -10.69 2.73
CA ASP A 107 6.85 -11.32 1.41
C ASP A 107 7.65 -10.51 0.37
N ILE A 108 8.25 -9.36 0.76
CA ILE A 108 9.02 -8.50 -0.16
C ILE A 108 10.32 -9.14 -0.68
N GLY A 109 10.84 -10.16 0.02
CA GLY A 109 12.08 -10.85 -0.35
C GLY A 109 11.91 -12.18 -1.08
N LYS A 110 10.69 -12.56 -1.45
CA LYS A 110 10.40 -13.77 -2.24
C LYS A 110 10.57 -13.50 -3.72
#